data_AF-A0A7C9IQ46-F1
#
_entry.id   AF-A0A7C9IQ46-F1
#
_cell.length_a   1.000
_cell.length_b   1.000
_cell.length_c   1.000
_cell.angle_alpha   90.00
_cell.angle_beta   90.00
_cell.angle_gamma   90.00
#
_symmetry.space_group_name_H-M   'P 1'
#
loop_
_entity.id
_entity.type
_entity.pdbx_description
1 polymer ?
#
loop_
_entity_poly.entity_id
_entity_poly.type
_entity_poly.pdbx_seq_one_letter_code
_entity_poly.pdbx_strand_id
1 'polypeptide(L)'
;MIKPARLKRGDHIAVVSLSGGGLGEADFHHELVLGERRLRELGLEPVYMRHTLKGTQFLRNHPEERAADLKQAFFDDSIQGIMSAIGGDDTYRLLPFLCEDEAFIRQVRTHPKVFLGFSDTTINHLMFYEMGLATFYGPSFLADFAELGPEMLPYTKHEFERVFKNPVISKINSSDRWYDSRQDFSATSVGISLTEHVEKRGYIVLRGHGVIRGRLLGGCLDSFYDLLTETRYVGDSLVAAKYQIIPQATDWQNKILFIG
;
A
#
# COMPACT_ATOMS: atom_id res chain seq x y z
N MET A 1 1.50 16.43 -9.22
CA MET A 1 2.11 15.23 -8.66
C MET A 1 3.14 14.69 -9.65
N ILE A 2 4.29 14.31 -9.14
CA ILE A 2 5.41 13.67 -9.82
C ILE A 2 5.05 12.19 -9.95
N LYS A 3 5.14 11.65 -11.16
CA LYS A 3 4.89 10.24 -11.42
C LYS A 3 6.23 9.50 -11.44
N PRO A 4 6.40 8.42 -10.66
CA PRO A 4 7.64 7.64 -10.69
C PRO A 4 7.81 6.93 -12.03
N ALA A 5 9.04 6.50 -12.31
CA ALA A 5 9.32 5.62 -13.44
C ALA A 5 8.58 4.28 -13.25
N ARG A 6 8.30 3.59 -14.37
CA ARG A 6 7.76 2.23 -14.34
C ARG A 6 8.83 1.26 -13.81
N LEU A 7 8.42 0.19 -13.15
CA LEU A 7 9.33 -0.89 -12.79
C LEU A 7 9.77 -1.67 -14.05
N LYS A 8 10.89 -2.36 -13.95
CA LYS A 8 11.41 -3.30 -14.94
C LYS A 8 11.63 -4.66 -14.27
N ARG A 9 11.67 -5.70 -15.09
CA ARG A 9 12.05 -7.02 -14.58
C ARG A 9 13.53 -6.98 -14.16
N GLY A 10 13.83 -7.49 -12.98
CA GLY A 10 15.12 -7.41 -12.31
C GLY A 10 15.26 -6.22 -11.34
N ASP A 11 14.30 -5.30 -11.30
CA ASP A 11 14.32 -4.20 -10.34
C ASP A 11 14.13 -4.71 -8.90
N HIS A 12 14.77 -4.05 -7.95
CA HIS A 12 14.53 -4.32 -6.54
C HIS A 12 13.29 -3.58 -6.04
N ILE A 13 12.49 -4.29 -5.26
CA ILE A 13 11.33 -3.72 -4.57
C ILE A 13 11.51 -3.88 -3.06
N ALA A 14 11.57 -2.77 -2.34
CA ALA A 14 11.63 -2.78 -0.89
C ALA A 14 10.26 -3.16 -0.32
N VAL A 15 10.21 -4.19 0.53
CA VAL A 15 9.05 -4.47 1.37
C VAL A 15 9.28 -3.79 2.72
N VAL A 16 8.29 -3.03 3.20
CA VAL A 16 8.41 -2.23 4.45
C VAL A 16 7.20 -2.42 5.36
N SER A 17 7.45 -2.59 6.65
CA SER A 17 6.39 -2.74 7.68
C SER A 17 6.10 -1.40 8.34
N LEU A 18 5.26 -0.57 7.70
CA LEU A 18 4.91 0.78 8.18
C LEU A 18 3.75 0.79 9.20
N SER A 19 2.94 -0.27 9.17
CA SER A 19 1.78 -0.47 10.02
C SER A 19 1.97 -1.75 10.85
N GLY A 20 1.28 -2.85 10.51
CA GLY A 20 1.42 -4.14 11.17
C GLY A 20 2.81 -4.77 10.98
N GLY A 21 3.34 -5.37 12.05
CA GLY A 21 4.65 -6.03 12.07
C GLY A 21 4.61 -7.55 11.90
N GLY A 22 3.45 -8.11 11.50
CA GLY A 22 3.21 -9.56 11.45
C GLY A 22 4.16 -10.33 10.53
N LEU A 23 4.68 -9.69 9.47
CA LEU A 23 5.60 -10.32 8.53
C LEU A 23 6.89 -10.86 9.20
N GLY A 24 7.30 -10.27 10.33
CA GLY A 24 8.47 -10.73 11.10
C GLY A 24 8.18 -11.84 12.12
N GLU A 25 6.93 -12.26 12.26
CA GLU A 25 6.54 -13.32 13.21
C GLU A 25 6.78 -14.71 12.61
N ALA A 26 7.12 -15.68 13.45
CA ALA A 26 7.37 -17.05 13.02
C ALA A 26 6.16 -17.69 12.33
N ASP A 27 4.95 -17.36 12.79
CA ASP A 27 3.70 -17.88 12.25
C ASP A 27 3.40 -17.41 10.83
N PHE A 28 4.09 -16.36 10.33
CA PHE A 28 3.93 -15.85 8.96
C PHE A 28 5.07 -16.30 8.03
N HIS A 29 5.98 -17.17 8.48
CA HIS A 29 7.15 -17.58 7.70
C HIS A 29 6.76 -18.26 6.37
N HIS A 30 5.68 -19.05 6.32
CA HIS A 30 5.21 -19.67 5.08
C HIS A 30 4.69 -18.63 4.07
N GLU A 31 4.02 -17.59 4.55
CA GLU A 31 3.56 -16.46 3.74
C GLU A 31 4.73 -15.63 3.20
N LEU A 32 5.73 -15.36 4.05
CA LEU A 32 6.97 -14.68 3.66
C LEU A 32 7.66 -15.39 2.49
N VAL A 33 7.92 -16.70 2.64
CA VAL A 33 8.55 -17.52 1.60
C VAL A 33 7.73 -17.54 0.30
N LEU A 34 6.41 -17.63 0.42
CA LEU A 34 5.52 -17.67 -0.74
C LEU A 34 5.49 -16.32 -1.49
N GLY A 35 5.34 -15.21 -0.76
CA GLY A 35 5.33 -13.87 -1.33
C GLY A 35 6.67 -13.52 -2.00
N GLU A 36 7.80 -13.88 -1.38
CA GLU A 36 9.13 -13.72 -1.96
C GLU A 36 9.26 -14.46 -3.29
N ARG A 37 8.87 -15.75 -3.31
CA ARG A 37 8.93 -16.57 -4.52
C ARG A 37 8.12 -15.94 -5.65
N ARG A 38 6.92 -15.45 -5.36
CA ARG A 38 6.02 -14.86 -6.36
C ARG A 38 6.48 -13.51 -6.88
N LEU A 39 7.08 -12.66 -6.05
CA LEU A 39 7.73 -11.45 -6.53
C LEU A 39 8.86 -11.78 -7.51
N ARG A 40 9.69 -12.78 -7.18
CA ARG A 40 10.76 -13.26 -8.08
C ARG A 40 10.21 -13.85 -9.37
N GLU A 41 9.14 -14.65 -9.32
CA GLU A 41 8.43 -15.17 -10.51
C GLU A 41 7.83 -14.05 -11.38
N LEU A 42 7.35 -12.97 -10.77
CA LEU A 42 6.92 -11.75 -11.47
C LEU A 42 8.11 -10.92 -12.00
N GLY A 43 9.34 -11.32 -11.69
CA GLY A 43 10.56 -10.68 -12.15
C GLY A 43 10.97 -9.47 -11.33
N LEU A 44 10.62 -9.40 -10.05
CA LEU A 44 11.12 -8.39 -9.11
C LEU A 44 11.96 -9.08 -8.03
N GLU A 45 12.96 -8.39 -7.50
CA GLU A 45 13.74 -8.93 -6.38
C GLU A 45 13.30 -8.23 -5.07
N PRO A 46 12.65 -8.96 -4.14
CA PRO A 46 12.24 -8.37 -2.86
C PRO A 46 13.44 -8.06 -1.97
N VAL A 47 13.46 -6.87 -1.38
CA VAL A 47 14.49 -6.44 -0.43
C VAL A 47 13.81 -6.00 0.87
N TYR A 48 14.28 -6.50 2.01
CA TYR A 48 13.79 -6.11 3.32
C TYR A 48 14.71 -5.06 3.93
N MET A 49 14.11 -4.00 4.49
CA MET A 49 14.88 -3.00 5.21
C MET A 49 15.23 -3.53 6.62
N ARG A 50 16.06 -2.79 7.35
CA ARG A 50 16.69 -3.27 8.60
C ARG A 50 15.66 -3.71 9.66
N HIS A 51 14.51 -3.06 9.73
CA HIS A 51 13.52 -3.28 10.78
C HIS A 51 12.30 -4.06 10.31
N THR A 52 12.15 -4.29 9.01
CA THR A 52 10.91 -4.82 8.40
C THR A 52 10.43 -6.13 9.02
N LEU A 53 11.36 -7.01 9.42
CA LEU A 53 11.07 -8.34 9.99
C LEU A 53 11.30 -8.41 11.51
N LYS A 54 11.23 -7.28 12.23
CA LYS A 54 11.45 -7.25 13.70
C LYS A 54 10.26 -7.71 14.55
N GLY A 55 9.13 -8.03 13.92
CA GLY A 55 7.92 -8.48 14.59
C GLY A 55 7.05 -7.34 15.11
N THR A 56 5.83 -7.71 15.50
CA THR A 56 4.73 -6.80 15.83
C THR A 56 5.04 -5.96 17.06
N GLN A 57 5.54 -6.58 18.13
CA GLN A 57 5.80 -5.87 19.39
C GLN A 57 6.89 -4.79 19.22
N PHE A 58 7.99 -5.13 18.55
CA PHE A 58 9.06 -4.17 18.29
C PHE A 58 8.53 -3.01 17.44
N LEU A 59 7.91 -3.31 16.30
CA LEU A 59 7.48 -2.27 15.35
C LEU A 59 6.38 -1.36 15.91
N ARG A 60 5.49 -1.90 16.76
CA ARG A 60 4.51 -1.09 17.50
C ARG A 60 5.17 -0.12 18.47
N ASN A 61 6.27 -0.50 19.09
CA ASN A 61 6.97 0.36 20.05
C ASN A 61 7.95 1.34 19.40
N HIS A 62 8.35 1.10 18.15
CA HIS A 62 9.41 1.83 17.46
C HIS A 62 8.93 2.45 16.12
N PRO A 63 8.00 3.43 16.13
CA PRO A 63 7.58 4.14 14.91
C PRO A 63 8.74 4.85 14.19
N GLU A 64 9.75 5.30 14.92
CA GLU A 64 10.96 5.90 14.37
C GLU A 64 11.75 4.93 13.49
N GLU A 65 11.78 3.66 13.84
CA GLU A 65 12.49 2.63 13.08
C GLU A 65 11.70 2.22 11.82
N ARG A 66 10.37 2.22 11.89
CA ARG A 66 9.52 2.08 10.69
C ARG A 66 9.72 3.24 9.72
N ALA A 67 9.83 4.47 10.23
CA ALA A 67 10.17 5.63 9.42
C ALA A 67 11.59 5.53 8.84
N ALA A 68 12.56 5.03 9.61
CA ALA A 68 13.92 4.82 9.14
C ALA A 68 13.99 3.83 7.97
N ASP A 69 13.23 2.72 8.02
CA ASP A 69 13.11 1.77 6.91
C ASP A 69 12.57 2.45 5.64
N LEU A 70 11.53 3.27 5.75
CA LEU A 70 10.99 4.00 4.59
C LEU A 70 12.01 4.98 4.01
N LYS A 71 12.71 5.72 4.87
CA LYS A 71 13.80 6.63 4.44
C LYS A 71 14.91 5.86 3.74
N GLN A 72 15.37 4.76 4.34
CA GLN A 72 16.40 3.90 3.76
C GLN A 72 16.01 3.45 2.35
N ALA A 73 14.77 2.97 2.19
CA ALA A 73 14.26 2.54 0.88
C ALA A 73 14.23 3.67 -0.17
N PHE A 74 13.99 4.92 0.22
CA PHE A 74 14.05 6.07 -0.69
C PHE A 74 15.49 6.53 -1.01
N PHE A 75 16.40 6.47 -0.04
CA PHE A 75 17.80 6.88 -0.21
C PHE A 75 18.67 5.82 -0.92
N ASP A 76 18.25 4.55 -0.95
CA ASP A 76 18.96 3.50 -1.66
C ASP A 76 18.61 3.48 -3.15
N ASP A 77 19.49 4.01 -4.00
CA ASP A 77 19.27 4.05 -5.47
C ASP A 77 19.13 2.68 -6.13
N SER A 78 19.51 1.59 -5.44
CA SER A 78 19.29 0.23 -5.95
C SER A 78 17.83 -0.22 -5.86
N ILE A 79 16.97 0.49 -5.10
CA ILE A 79 15.54 0.23 -4.94
C ILE A 79 14.72 1.08 -5.91
N GLN A 80 13.86 0.47 -6.73
CA GLN A 80 13.01 1.18 -7.71
C GLN A 80 11.54 1.25 -7.29
N GLY A 81 11.12 0.35 -6.40
CA GLY A 81 9.76 0.32 -5.85
C GLY A 81 9.76 0.05 -4.36
N ILE A 82 8.69 0.46 -3.70
CA ILE A 82 8.43 0.23 -2.27
C ILE A 82 7.00 -0.30 -2.14
N MET A 83 6.82 -1.33 -1.32
CA MET A 83 5.54 -1.99 -1.07
C MET A 83 5.34 -2.15 0.43
N SER A 84 4.14 -1.84 0.92
CA SER A 84 3.80 -2.14 2.31
C SER A 84 3.70 -3.65 2.53
N ALA A 85 4.23 -4.10 3.67
CA ALA A 85 4.15 -5.50 4.08
C ALA A 85 2.67 -5.90 4.30
N ILE A 86 1.94 -5.07 5.04
CA ILE A 86 0.52 -5.21 5.36
C ILE A 86 0.00 -3.87 5.89
N GLY A 87 -1.33 -3.71 5.98
CA GLY A 87 -1.98 -2.61 6.69
C GLY A 87 -1.87 -2.70 8.21
N GLY A 88 -2.72 -1.97 8.94
CA GLY A 88 -2.73 -1.89 10.40
C GLY A 88 -3.64 -0.75 10.84
N ASP A 89 -3.23 0.05 11.82
CA ASP A 89 -4.02 1.21 12.27
C ASP A 89 -3.22 2.36 12.91
N ASP A 90 -1.89 2.38 12.81
CA ASP A 90 -1.06 3.33 13.57
C ASP A 90 0.09 3.97 12.78
N THR A 91 0.12 3.86 11.44
CA THR A 91 1.22 4.45 10.65
C THR A 91 1.27 5.99 10.72
N TYR A 92 0.21 6.67 11.20
CA TYR A 92 0.24 8.12 11.45
C TYR A 92 1.37 8.53 12.40
N ARG A 93 1.81 7.63 13.28
CA ARG A 93 2.91 7.85 14.23
C ARG A 93 4.25 8.06 13.54
N LEU A 94 4.39 7.74 12.26
CA LEU A 94 5.60 7.98 11.48
C LEU A 94 5.71 9.43 10.99
N LEU A 95 4.59 10.17 10.93
CA LEU A 95 4.55 11.51 10.34
C LEU A 95 5.56 12.49 10.94
N PRO A 96 5.78 12.57 12.27
CA PRO A 96 6.84 13.41 12.83
C PRO A 96 8.23 13.11 12.28
N PHE A 97 8.55 11.84 12.07
CA PHE A 97 9.86 11.43 11.61
C PHE A 97 10.05 11.67 10.11
N LEU A 98 8.97 11.67 9.33
CA LEU A 98 9.02 11.78 7.86
C LEU A 98 8.76 13.21 7.37
N CYS A 99 7.76 13.89 7.93
CA CYS A 99 7.33 15.22 7.49
C CYS A 99 8.20 16.36 8.06
N GLU A 100 8.99 16.12 9.11
CA GLU A 100 9.97 17.09 9.62
C GLU A 100 11.37 16.88 9.02
N ASP A 101 11.56 15.85 8.17
CA ASP A 101 12.82 15.54 7.52
C ASP A 101 12.89 16.11 6.09
N GLU A 102 13.47 17.31 5.98
CA GLU A 102 13.68 18.02 4.73
C GLU A 102 14.57 17.27 3.71
N ALA A 103 15.46 16.38 4.17
CA ALA A 103 16.26 15.56 3.27
C ALA A 103 15.39 14.47 2.64
N PHE A 104 14.56 13.81 3.44
CA PHE A 104 13.61 12.81 2.96
C PHE A 104 12.59 13.41 1.98
N ILE A 105 11.96 14.54 2.31
CA ILE A 105 11.00 15.22 1.42
C ILE A 105 11.65 15.57 0.07
N ARG A 106 12.88 16.08 0.09
CA ARG A 106 13.64 16.38 -1.13
C ARG A 106 13.95 15.12 -1.92
N GLN A 107 14.32 14.04 -1.26
CA GLN A 107 14.60 12.76 -1.90
C GLN A 107 13.36 12.21 -2.61
N VAL A 108 12.20 12.22 -1.95
CA VAL A 108 10.90 11.82 -2.55
C VAL A 108 10.59 12.61 -3.82
N ARG A 109 10.87 13.92 -3.82
CA ARG A 109 10.58 14.82 -4.96
C ARG A 109 11.58 14.67 -6.12
N THR A 110 12.86 14.42 -5.81
CA THR A 110 13.93 14.37 -6.82
C THR A 110 14.15 12.97 -7.38
N HIS A 111 13.89 11.93 -6.57
CA HIS A 111 14.02 10.52 -6.93
C HIS A 111 12.70 9.78 -6.64
N PRO A 112 11.61 10.09 -7.38
CA PRO A 112 10.31 9.49 -7.15
C PRO A 112 10.34 7.98 -7.42
N LYS A 113 9.89 7.18 -6.45
CA LYS A 113 9.81 5.71 -6.56
C LYS A 113 8.36 5.24 -6.58
N VAL A 114 8.12 4.06 -7.14
CA VAL A 114 6.80 3.41 -7.03
C VAL A 114 6.54 3.13 -5.55
N PHE A 115 5.35 3.47 -5.06
CA PHE A 115 4.90 3.13 -3.71
C PHE A 115 3.52 2.46 -3.78
N LEU A 116 3.40 1.26 -3.20
CA LEU A 116 2.23 0.38 -3.28
C LEU A 116 1.74 -0.04 -1.89
N GLY A 117 0.42 -0.07 -1.71
CA GLY A 117 -0.25 -0.60 -0.51
C GLY A 117 -1.71 -0.15 -0.43
N PHE A 118 -2.40 -0.58 0.63
CA PHE A 118 -3.79 -0.20 0.92
C PHE A 118 -4.11 -0.27 2.43
N SER A 119 -5.36 -0.06 2.82
CA SER A 119 -5.80 0.00 4.23
C SER A 119 -5.10 1.16 4.97
N ASP A 120 -4.47 0.95 6.13
CA ASP A 120 -3.73 2.00 6.89
C ASP A 120 -2.64 2.70 6.07
N THR A 121 -2.11 2.03 5.04
CA THR A 121 -1.18 2.65 4.08
C THR A 121 -1.79 3.88 3.38
N THR A 122 -3.12 4.08 3.45
CA THR A 122 -3.83 5.33 3.08
C THR A 122 -3.12 6.56 3.65
N ILE A 123 -2.68 6.52 4.91
CA ILE A 123 -2.01 7.65 5.56
C ILE A 123 -0.68 7.97 4.88
N ASN A 124 0.09 6.96 4.47
CA ASN A 124 1.32 7.16 3.69
C ASN A 124 0.99 7.71 2.30
N HIS A 125 -0.08 7.25 1.65
CA HIS A 125 -0.52 7.79 0.35
C HIS A 125 -0.87 9.29 0.44
N LEU A 126 -1.57 9.70 1.50
CA LEU A 126 -1.90 11.09 1.78
C LEU A 126 -0.64 11.93 2.07
N MET A 127 0.28 11.41 2.89
CA MET A 127 1.58 12.04 3.13
C MET A 127 2.36 12.25 1.82
N PHE A 128 2.45 11.22 0.97
CA PHE A 128 3.13 11.34 -0.32
C PHE A 128 2.40 12.28 -1.29
N TYR A 129 1.07 12.35 -1.21
CA TYR A 129 0.28 13.32 -1.97
C TYR A 129 0.70 14.76 -1.63
N GLU A 130 0.85 15.10 -0.34
CA GLU A 130 1.35 16.41 0.12
C GLU A 130 2.81 16.68 -0.29
N MET A 131 3.65 15.64 -0.32
CA MET A 131 5.01 15.73 -0.88
C MET A 131 5.02 15.89 -2.40
N GLY A 132 3.88 15.71 -3.06
CA GLY A 132 3.70 15.84 -4.49
C GLY A 132 3.99 14.56 -5.28
N LEU A 133 4.13 13.39 -4.64
CA LEU A 133 4.37 12.11 -5.30
C LEU A 133 3.03 11.41 -5.63
N ALA A 134 2.88 10.96 -6.88
CA ALA A 134 1.80 10.06 -7.26
C ALA A 134 2.14 8.63 -6.84
N THR A 135 1.29 8.04 -6.02
CA THR A 135 1.43 6.67 -5.49
C THR A 135 0.31 5.76 -6.01
N PHE A 136 0.41 4.46 -5.73
CA PHE A 136 -0.50 3.45 -6.27
C PHE A 136 -1.21 2.73 -5.12
N TYR A 137 -2.49 3.05 -4.93
CA TYR A 137 -3.34 2.32 -4.00
C TYR A 137 -3.68 0.95 -4.59
N GLY A 138 -3.29 -0.13 -3.93
CA GLY A 138 -3.32 -1.46 -4.53
C GLY A 138 -2.70 -2.53 -3.62
N PRO A 139 -2.21 -3.65 -4.19
CA PRO A 139 -1.87 -4.83 -3.41
C PRO A 139 -0.71 -4.58 -2.43
N SER A 140 -0.76 -5.30 -1.30
CA SER A 140 0.32 -5.37 -0.29
C SER A 140 0.95 -6.76 -0.24
N PHE A 141 2.13 -6.88 0.35
CA PHE A 141 2.90 -8.13 0.31
C PHE A 141 2.11 -9.32 0.88
N LEU A 142 1.66 -9.24 2.15
CA LEU A 142 0.97 -10.35 2.82
C LEU A 142 -0.44 -10.60 2.26
N ALA A 143 -1.21 -9.54 2.00
CA ALA A 143 -2.60 -9.71 1.59
C ALA A 143 -2.76 -10.28 0.17
N ASP A 144 -1.80 -10.01 -0.74
CA ASP A 144 -1.97 -10.28 -2.16
C ASP A 144 -0.89 -11.17 -2.76
N PHE A 145 0.39 -10.89 -2.47
CA PHE A 145 1.50 -11.67 -3.02
C PHE A 145 1.67 -12.98 -2.27
N ALA A 146 1.39 -13.00 -0.97
CA ALA A 146 1.42 -14.20 -0.14
C ALA A 146 0.11 -15.01 -0.13
N GLU A 147 -0.83 -14.78 -1.07
CA GLU A 147 -2.08 -15.56 -1.17
C GLU A 147 -1.83 -17.07 -1.07
N LEU A 148 -2.42 -17.75 -0.08
CA LEU A 148 -2.07 -19.13 0.26
C LEU A 148 -2.48 -20.17 -0.78
N GLY A 149 -3.35 -19.83 -1.74
CA GLY A 149 -3.70 -20.68 -2.86
C GLY A 149 -2.49 -21.11 -3.71
N PRO A 150 -2.70 -22.04 -4.67
CA PRO A 150 -1.61 -22.52 -5.52
C PRO A 150 -0.97 -21.41 -6.35
N GLU A 151 -1.75 -20.40 -6.75
CA GLU A 151 -1.32 -19.23 -7.51
C GLU A 151 -1.85 -17.93 -6.89
N MET A 152 -1.26 -16.79 -7.28
CA MET A 152 -1.88 -15.49 -7.02
C MET A 152 -3.24 -15.40 -7.70
N LEU A 153 -4.16 -14.61 -7.13
CA LEU A 153 -5.44 -14.35 -7.77
C LEU A 153 -5.23 -13.74 -9.18
N PRO A 154 -5.84 -14.30 -10.24
CA PRO A 154 -5.53 -13.93 -11.61
C PRO A 154 -5.72 -12.44 -11.92
N TYR A 155 -6.79 -11.83 -11.40
CA TYR A 155 -7.08 -10.40 -11.59
C TYR A 155 -6.00 -9.53 -10.94
N THR A 156 -5.64 -9.82 -9.69
CA THR A 156 -4.58 -9.10 -8.96
C THR A 156 -3.25 -9.21 -9.69
N LYS A 157 -2.86 -10.42 -10.12
CA LYS A 157 -1.65 -10.65 -10.91
C LYS A 157 -1.66 -9.82 -12.21
N HIS A 158 -2.76 -9.87 -12.95
CA HIS A 158 -2.90 -9.14 -14.22
C HIS A 158 -2.82 -7.62 -14.05
N GLU A 159 -3.52 -7.06 -13.06
CA GLU A 159 -3.49 -5.63 -12.79
C GLU A 159 -2.12 -5.19 -12.27
N PHE A 160 -1.45 -6.01 -11.44
CA PHE A 160 -0.10 -5.71 -10.96
C PHE A 160 0.91 -5.61 -12.11
N GLU A 161 0.84 -6.44 -13.15
CA GLU A 161 1.76 -6.36 -14.29
C GLU A 161 1.77 -4.99 -15.00
N ARG A 162 0.76 -4.14 -14.78
CA ARG A 162 0.72 -2.78 -15.31
C ARG A 162 1.85 -1.90 -14.77
N VAL A 163 2.43 -2.22 -13.61
CA VAL A 163 3.60 -1.50 -13.05
C VAL A 163 4.81 -1.54 -14.00
N PHE A 164 4.91 -2.58 -14.85
CA PHE A 164 5.97 -2.72 -15.85
C PHE A 164 5.67 -2.01 -17.18
N LYS A 165 4.38 -1.81 -17.48
CA LYS A 165 3.92 -1.27 -18.77
C LYS A 165 3.75 0.25 -18.70
N ASN A 166 3.18 0.73 -17.60
CA ASN A 166 2.79 2.13 -17.36
C ASN A 166 2.04 2.75 -18.57
N PRO A 167 0.91 2.16 -18.99
CA PRO A 167 0.18 2.65 -20.15
C PRO A 167 -0.38 4.07 -19.88
N VAL A 168 -0.48 4.87 -20.94
CA VAL A 168 -1.04 6.23 -20.88
C VAL A 168 -2.50 6.21 -20.43
N ILE A 169 -3.26 5.20 -20.88
CA ILE A 169 -4.65 4.97 -20.52
C ILE A 169 -4.76 3.56 -19.95
N SER A 170 -5.29 3.48 -18.73
CA SER A 170 -5.67 2.23 -18.08
C SER A 170 -7.17 2.23 -17.86
N LYS A 171 -7.87 1.27 -18.46
CA LYS A 171 -9.23 0.94 -18.05
C LYS A 171 -9.14 -0.05 -16.89
N ILE A 172 -9.83 0.26 -15.79
CA ILE A 172 -10.12 -0.70 -14.74
C ILE A 172 -11.45 -1.34 -15.14
N ASN A 173 -11.48 -2.66 -15.30
CA ASN A 173 -12.68 -3.42 -15.57
C ASN A 173 -13.06 -4.20 -14.30
N SER A 174 -14.33 -4.53 -14.13
CA SER A 174 -14.72 -5.43 -13.04
C SER A 174 -14.07 -6.79 -13.28
N SER A 175 -13.57 -7.43 -12.22
CA SER A 175 -13.10 -8.82 -12.28
C SER A 175 -14.26 -9.74 -12.62
N ASP A 176 -14.02 -10.81 -13.39
CA ASP A 176 -15.05 -11.83 -13.66
C ASP A 176 -15.40 -12.65 -12.40
N ARG A 177 -14.58 -12.55 -11.34
CA ARG A 177 -14.69 -13.33 -10.11
C ARG A 177 -14.30 -12.52 -8.87
N TRP A 178 -14.88 -12.88 -7.74
CA TRP A 178 -14.50 -12.38 -6.41
C TRP A 178 -14.45 -13.55 -5.42
N TYR A 179 -13.83 -13.33 -4.26
CA TYR A 179 -13.50 -14.41 -3.33
C TYR A 179 -13.91 -14.03 -1.91
N ASP A 180 -14.30 -15.01 -1.12
CA ASP A 180 -14.46 -14.82 0.32
C ASP A 180 -13.08 -14.70 0.99
N SER A 181 -13.00 -13.91 2.06
CA SER A 181 -11.80 -13.89 2.89
C SER A 181 -11.58 -15.25 3.55
N ARG A 182 -10.32 -15.68 3.57
CA ARG A 182 -9.90 -16.85 4.32
C ARG A 182 -10.14 -16.65 5.82
N GLN A 183 -10.46 -17.74 6.51
CA GLN A 183 -10.63 -17.77 7.97
C GLN A 183 -9.42 -18.37 8.70
N ASP A 184 -8.62 -19.17 8.00
CA ASP A 184 -7.41 -19.82 8.53
C ASP A 184 -6.21 -19.51 7.63
N PHE A 185 -5.28 -18.71 8.14
CA PHE A 185 -4.04 -18.33 7.45
C PHE A 185 -2.82 -19.18 7.87
N SER A 186 -3.01 -20.22 8.68
CA SER A 186 -1.90 -21.07 9.11
C SER A 186 -1.30 -21.89 7.95
N ALA A 187 -0.13 -22.49 8.20
CA ALA A 187 0.61 -23.25 7.21
C ALA A 187 -0.19 -24.43 6.60
N THR A 188 -1.23 -24.93 7.26
CA THR A 188 -2.10 -26.00 6.74
C THR A 188 -2.96 -25.54 5.55
N SER A 189 -3.18 -24.23 5.41
CA SER A 189 -3.95 -23.63 4.31
C SER A 189 -3.14 -23.41 3.04
N VAL A 190 -1.83 -23.65 3.05
CA VAL A 190 -0.96 -23.49 1.87
C VAL A 190 -1.37 -24.48 0.77
N GLY A 191 -1.56 -23.96 -0.44
CA GLY A 191 -2.05 -24.70 -1.61
C GLY A 191 -3.58 -24.81 -1.70
N ILE A 192 -4.33 -24.37 -0.69
CA ILE A 192 -5.80 -24.44 -0.68
C ILE A 192 -6.38 -23.16 -1.27
N SER A 193 -7.15 -23.27 -2.35
CA SER A 193 -7.79 -22.11 -3.00
C SER A 193 -8.87 -21.47 -2.14
N LEU A 194 -9.09 -20.17 -2.28
CA LEU A 194 -10.22 -19.46 -1.67
C LEU A 194 -11.56 -19.93 -2.25
N THR A 195 -12.63 -19.73 -1.50
CA THR A 195 -14.00 -19.85 -2.02
C THR A 195 -14.23 -18.75 -3.05
N GLU A 196 -14.54 -19.15 -4.28
CA GLU A 196 -14.68 -18.27 -5.43
C GLU A 196 -16.14 -18.09 -5.84
N HIS A 197 -16.48 -16.89 -6.29
CA HIS A 197 -17.79 -16.51 -6.78
C HIS A 197 -17.68 -15.84 -8.16
N VAL A 198 -18.66 -16.12 -9.04
CA VAL A 198 -18.77 -15.44 -10.34
C VAL A 198 -19.37 -14.04 -10.15
N GLU A 199 -18.71 -13.03 -10.70
CA GLU A 199 -19.22 -11.66 -10.73
C GLU A 199 -20.36 -11.52 -11.76
N LYS A 200 -21.49 -10.94 -11.35
CA LYS A 200 -22.72 -10.85 -12.18
C LYS A 200 -23.30 -9.45 -12.31
N ARG A 201 -22.84 -8.51 -11.47
CA ARG A 201 -23.36 -7.15 -11.35
C ARG A 201 -22.43 -6.15 -12.01
N GLY A 202 -21.11 -6.37 -11.94
CA GLY A 202 -20.13 -5.39 -12.39
C GLY A 202 -20.23 -4.09 -11.59
N TYR A 203 -20.07 -2.95 -12.27
CA TYR A 203 -20.19 -1.64 -11.62
C TYR A 203 -21.65 -1.23 -11.43
N ILE A 204 -22.01 -0.84 -10.21
CA ILE A 204 -23.34 -0.35 -9.86
C ILE A 204 -23.28 1.17 -9.68
N VAL A 205 -24.04 1.91 -10.49
CA VAL A 205 -24.21 3.36 -10.32
C VAL A 205 -25.33 3.60 -9.31
N LEU A 206 -24.97 3.97 -8.08
CA LEU A 206 -25.95 4.24 -7.02
C LEU A 206 -26.75 5.52 -7.26
N ARG A 207 -26.10 6.56 -7.81
CA ARG A 207 -26.72 7.85 -8.12
C ARG A 207 -25.90 8.61 -9.17
N GLY A 208 -26.57 9.48 -9.93
CA GLY A 208 -25.95 10.33 -10.95
C GLY A 208 -26.02 9.71 -12.36
N HIS A 209 -25.67 10.48 -13.38
CA HIS A 209 -25.63 10.05 -14.77
C HIS A 209 -24.55 10.84 -15.53
N GLY A 210 -24.14 10.31 -16.70
CA GLY A 210 -23.14 10.95 -17.56
C GLY A 210 -21.69 10.55 -17.24
N VAL A 211 -20.76 11.35 -17.73
CA VAL A 211 -19.30 11.10 -17.61
C VAL A 211 -18.67 12.20 -16.77
N ILE A 212 -18.07 11.81 -15.65
CA ILE A 212 -17.24 12.70 -14.83
C ILE A 212 -15.76 12.44 -15.10
N ARG A 213 -14.93 13.46 -14.88
CA ARG A 213 -13.47 13.37 -15.01
C ARG A 213 -12.83 14.10 -13.85
N GLY A 214 -11.79 13.50 -13.29
CA GLY A 214 -11.03 14.08 -12.20
C GLY A 214 -9.84 13.21 -11.84
N ARG A 215 -8.98 13.72 -10.94
CA ARG A 215 -7.85 12.95 -10.42
C ARG A 215 -8.30 12.08 -9.26
N LEU A 216 -7.88 10.81 -9.24
CA LEU A 216 -8.14 9.92 -8.11
C LEU A 216 -7.38 10.39 -6.86
N LEU A 217 -8.06 10.37 -5.73
CA LEU A 217 -7.51 10.55 -4.39
C LEU A 217 -8.47 9.90 -3.40
N GLY A 218 -7.97 9.20 -2.39
CA GLY A 218 -8.81 8.38 -1.55
C GLY A 218 -8.03 7.28 -0.85
N GLY A 219 -8.74 6.25 -0.39
CA GLY A 219 -8.17 5.15 0.38
C GLY A 219 -9.22 4.46 1.23
N CYS A 220 -8.80 3.93 2.37
CA CYS A 220 -9.67 3.21 3.30
C CYS A 220 -10.52 4.20 4.10
N LEU A 221 -11.83 3.93 4.22
CA LEU A 221 -12.74 4.80 4.96
C LEU A 221 -12.33 4.96 6.43
N ASP A 222 -12.00 3.85 7.08
CA ASP A 222 -11.62 3.80 8.49
C ASP A 222 -10.34 4.60 8.75
N SER A 223 -9.36 4.52 7.85
CA SER A 223 -8.15 5.33 7.96
C SER A 223 -8.45 6.83 7.83
N PHE A 224 -9.38 7.25 6.96
CA PHE A 224 -9.83 8.65 6.93
C PHE A 224 -10.56 9.05 8.21
N TYR A 225 -11.38 8.15 8.75
CA TYR A 225 -12.14 8.38 9.96
C TYR A 225 -11.22 8.60 11.17
N ASP A 226 -10.17 7.78 11.32
CA ASP A 226 -9.18 7.91 12.39
C ASP A 226 -8.34 9.21 12.26
N LEU A 227 -8.16 9.76 11.06
CA LEU A 227 -7.51 11.07 10.89
C LEU A 227 -8.41 12.26 11.28
N LEU A 228 -9.74 12.08 11.28
CA LEU A 228 -10.72 13.13 11.51
C LEU A 228 -11.34 13.10 12.91
N THR A 229 -11.12 12.00 13.64
CA THR A 229 -11.70 11.74 14.95
C THR A 229 -10.62 11.22 15.89
N GLU A 230 -10.92 11.07 17.18
CA GLU A 230 -9.97 10.53 18.18
C GLU A 230 -10.53 9.27 18.85
N THR A 231 -11.35 8.49 18.13
CA THR A 231 -12.07 7.36 18.71
C THR A 231 -11.20 6.14 18.95
N ARG A 232 -10.21 5.91 18.07
CA ARG A 232 -9.31 4.75 18.17
C ARG A 232 -8.07 5.08 18.99
N TYR A 233 -7.38 6.16 18.64
CA TYR A 233 -6.19 6.63 19.35
C TYR A 233 -6.34 8.10 19.74
N VAL A 234 -5.98 8.44 20.98
CA VAL A 234 -6.02 9.83 21.41
C VAL A 234 -4.90 10.61 20.71
N GLY A 235 -5.27 11.67 19.98
CA GLY A 235 -4.34 12.60 19.35
C GLY A 235 -3.85 12.24 17.94
N ASP A 236 -4.37 11.18 17.31
CA ASP A 236 -4.14 10.91 15.88
C ASP A 236 -4.62 12.06 14.99
N SER A 237 -5.80 12.62 15.25
CA SER A 237 -6.34 13.77 14.53
C SER A 237 -5.48 15.04 14.69
N LEU A 238 -4.86 15.23 15.86
CA LEU A 238 -3.93 16.34 16.12
C LEU A 238 -2.64 16.19 15.32
N VAL A 239 -2.11 14.97 15.22
CA VAL A 239 -0.93 14.68 14.38
C VAL A 239 -1.28 14.92 12.91
N ALA A 240 -2.45 14.44 12.46
CA ALA A 240 -2.92 14.64 11.10
C ALA A 240 -3.07 16.12 10.75
N ALA A 241 -3.66 16.91 11.66
CA ALA A 241 -3.81 18.35 11.51
C ALA A 241 -2.46 19.09 11.52
N LYS A 242 -1.53 18.71 12.42
CA LYS A 242 -0.19 19.30 12.51
C LYS A 242 0.56 19.19 11.18
N TYR A 243 0.53 18.03 10.54
CA TYR A 243 1.23 17.78 9.28
C TYR A 243 0.36 17.98 8.03
N GLN A 244 -0.88 18.44 8.19
CA GLN A 244 -1.81 18.78 7.11
C GLN A 244 -1.99 17.68 6.07
N ILE A 245 -1.94 16.41 6.50
CA ILE A 245 -2.04 15.28 5.56
C ILE A 245 -3.45 15.03 5.05
N ILE A 246 -4.47 15.64 5.65
CA ILE A 246 -5.83 15.64 5.12
C ILE A 246 -5.95 16.80 4.13
N PRO A 247 -6.18 16.53 2.84
CA PRO A 247 -6.24 17.60 1.83
C PRO A 247 -7.38 18.57 2.11
N GLN A 248 -7.12 19.85 1.91
CA GLN A 248 -8.10 20.91 2.17
C GLN A 248 -9.26 20.81 1.19
N ALA A 249 -10.40 21.44 1.52
CA ALA A 249 -11.57 21.43 0.66
C ALA A 249 -11.27 21.90 -0.79
N THR A 250 -10.36 22.86 -0.94
CA THR A 250 -9.90 23.34 -2.25
C THR A 250 -9.10 22.30 -3.03
N ASP A 251 -8.33 21.45 -2.34
CA ASP A 251 -7.59 20.37 -2.99
C ASP A 251 -8.54 19.35 -3.61
N TRP A 252 -9.70 19.10 -3.00
CA TRP A 252 -10.70 18.16 -3.52
C TRP A 252 -11.39 18.61 -4.81
N GLN A 253 -11.21 19.85 -5.24
CA GLN A 253 -11.80 20.34 -6.47
C GLN A 253 -11.30 19.54 -7.69
N ASN A 254 -12.23 19.08 -8.53
CA ASN A 254 -11.93 18.24 -9.72
C ASN A 254 -11.24 16.90 -9.40
N LYS A 255 -11.42 16.38 -8.18
CA LYS A 255 -11.01 15.01 -7.82
C LYS A 255 -12.17 14.03 -7.87
N ILE A 256 -11.83 12.76 -8.03
CA ILE A 256 -12.73 11.64 -7.85
C ILE A 256 -12.27 10.95 -6.56
N LEU A 257 -13.11 11.03 -5.52
CA LEU A 257 -12.90 10.31 -4.28
C LEU A 257 -13.12 8.81 -4.53
N PHE A 258 -12.18 7.98 -4.12
CA PHE A 258 -12.38 6.54 -4.00
C PHE A 258 -12.30 6.14 -2.53
N ILE A 259 -13.22 5.28 -2.10
CA ILE A 259 -13.25 4.72 -0.75
C ILE A 259 -13.29 3.20 -0.90
N GLY A 260 -12.38 2.52 -0.19
CA GLY A 260 -12.29 1.07 -0.09
C GLY A 260 -12.44 0.59 1.34
#